data_AF-A0A644VWZ9-F1
#
_entry.id   AF-A0A644VWZ9-F1
#
_cell.length_a   1.000
_cell.length_b   1.000
_cell.length_c   1.000
_cell.angle_alpha   90.00
_cell.angle_beta   90.00
_cell.angle_gamma   90.00
#
_symmetry.space_group_name_H-M   'P 1'
#
loop_
_entity.id
_entity.type
_entity.pdbx_description
1 polymer ?
#
loop_
_entity_poly.entity_id
_entity_poly.type
_entity_poly.pdbx_seq_one_letter_code
_entity_poly.pdbx_strand_id
1 'polypeptide(L)'
;MLMKKITFILTCVLLVSSFTYGATGWFNDYVLIDKNSGGEQYYWIGGNPNYGTELNNNDFGVVVSLVITGCDMKYWSDTQDRTGGAFYYKIMSSDNSTQVVAPVEIIWSHASIGGNDYQGTLSAQTIDLLAGLTKNTTYKLHVWAKNWGTGQGDSWLSNGGANYVATFTTDNTTGVNQTSNAIKVYSEKNTLNARFSGQAHIELYSITGQQLKSVVVNDEFSEIVRPGVYLLRINGESHKVLVK
;
A
#
# COMPACT_ATOMS: atom_id res chain seq x y z
N MET A 1 51.80 -43.36 -32.77
CA MET A 1 52.04 -41.99 -33.28
C MET A 1 50.75 -41.21 -33.08
N LEU A 2 50.63 -40.60 -31.91
CA LEU A 2 49.43 -39.98 -31.36
C LEU A 2 49.48 -38.46 -31.62
N MET A 3 48.31 -37.83 -31.67
CA MET A 3 48.09 -36.36 -31.68
C MET A 3 48.43 -35.63 -32.98
N LYS A 4 47.41 -35.24 -33.76
CA LYS A 4 47.42 -34.02 -34.62
C LYS A 4 46.08 -33.70 -35.32
N LYS A 5 44.91 -33.81 -34.68
CA LYS A 5 43.64 -33.31 -35.26
C LYS A 5 42.61 -32.80 -34.24
N ILE A 6 43.05 -32.08 -33.20
CA ILE A 6 42.17 -31.41 -32.23
C ILE A 6 42.50 -29.92 -32.22
N THR A 7 42.29 -29.21 -33.34
CA THR A 7 42.36 -27.73 -33.36
C THR A 7 41.68 -27.15 -34.61
N PHE A 8 40.40 -27.45 -34.86
CA PHE A 8 39.64 -26.70 -35.89
C PHE A 8 38.11 -26.68 -35.69
N ILE A 9 37.62 -26.90 -34.47
CA ILE A 9 36.17 -26.83 -34.17
C ILE A 9 35.96 -26.07 -32.84
N LEU A 10 36.72 -24.99 -32.61
CA LEU A 10 36.58 -24.16 -31.41
C LEU A 10 36.82 -22.66 -31.73
N THR A 11 36.30 -22.20 -32.87
CA THR A 11 36.39 -20.79 -33.29
C THR A 11 35.11 -20.28 -33.97
N CYS A 12 34.02 -21.06 -33.96
CA CYS A 12 32.67 -20.61 -34.36
C CYS A 12 31.77 -20.34 -33.14
N VAL A 13 32.37 -20.12 -31.98
CA VAL A 13 31.71 -19.50 -30.82
C VAL A 13 32.30 -18.11 -30.72
N LEU A 14 31.45 -17.09 -30.88
CA LEU A 14 31.62 -15.65 -30.65
C LEU A 14 31.26 -14.83 -31.90
N LEU A 15 30.35 -13.88 -31.71
CA LEU A 15 29.95 -12.78 -32.61
C LEU A 15 28.73 -13.00 -33.50
N VAL A 16 27.60 -13.36 -32.89
CA VAL A 16 26.37 -12.57 -33.09
C VAL A 16 25.63 -12.46 -31.76
N SER A 17 26.23 -11.77 -30.77
CA SER A 17 25.44 -11.17 -29.71
C SER A 17 24.74 -9.97 -30.35
N SER A 18 23.58 -10.20 -30.97
CA SER A 18 22.70 -9.13 -31.38
C SER A 18 22.38 -8.32 -30.12
N PHE A 19 22.93 -7.12 -30.06
CA PHE A 19 22.43 -6.09 -29.15
C PHE A 19 20.98 -5.82 -29.56
N THR A 20 20.03 -6.54 -28.95
CA THR A 20 18.65 -6.09 -28.93
C THR A 20 18.63 -4.86 -28.04
N TYR A 21 18.82 -3.69 -28.65
CA TYR A 21 18.37 -2.46 -28.02
C TYR A 21 16.88 -2.64 -27.75
N GLY A 22 16.45 -2.43 -26.51
CA GLY A 22 15.05 -2.57 -26.14
C GLY A 22 14.25 -1.62 -27.03
N ALA A 23 13.40 -2.14 -27.89
CA ALA A 23 12.64 -1.30 -28.82
C ALA A 23 11.47 -0.58 -28.09
N THR A 24 11.24 -0.95 -26.83
CA THR A 24 10.41 -0.27 -25.84
C THR A 24 11.18 -0.11 -24.54
N GLY A 25 10.79 0.86 -23.72
CA GLY A 25 11.34 1.03 -22.38
C GLY A 25 10.40 1.77 -21.43
N TRP A 26 10.84 1.88 -20.19
CA TRP A 26 10.09 2.43 -19.05
C TRP A 26 10.92 3.51 -18.35
N PHE A 27 10.26 4.51 -17.78
CA PHE A 27 10.89 5.57 -17.01
C PHE A 27 9.86 6.27 -16.12
N ASN A 28 10.28 6.81 -14.97
CA ASN A 28 9.39 7.60 -14.10
C ASN A 28 8.07 6.88 -13.79
N ASP A 29 8.18 5.64 -13.31
CA ASP A 29 7.07 4.73 -13.14
C ASP A 29 6.64 4.63 -11.68
N TYR A 30 5.41 5.00 -11.38
CA TYR A 30 4.90 5.11 -10.01
C TYR A 30 3.59 4.38 -9.81
N VAL A 31 3.51 3.71 -8.67
CA VAL A 31 2.25 3.32 -8.03
C VAL A 31 1.97 4.30 -6.91
N LEU A 32 0.74 4.77 -6.81
CA LEU A 32 0.34 5.75 -5.81
C LEU A 32 -0.37 5.02 -4.67
N ILE A 33 0.11 5.22 -3.44
CA ILE A 33 -0.35 4.50 -2.25
C ILE A 33 -0.61 5.49 -1.12
N ASP A 34 -1.79 5.38 -0.49
CA ASP A 34 -2.11 6.03 0.78
C ASP A 34 -1.90 5.04 1.92
N LYS A 35 -0.96 5.37 2.80
CA LYS A 35 -0.65 4.61 4.01
C LYS A 35 -1.25 5.31 5.22
N ASN A 36 -2.06 4.58 5.99
CA ASN A 36 -2.64 5.03 7.25
C ASN A 36 -3.45 6.34 7.12
N SER A 37 -4.08 6.58 5.96
CA SER A 37 -4.81 7.81 5.66
C SER A 37 -3.93 9.07 5.78
N GLY A 38 -2.63 8.92 5.51
CA GLY A 38 -1.65 10.00 5.49
C GLY A 38 -1.68 10.83 4.20
N GLY A 39 -2.46 10.39 3.22
CA GLY A 39 -2.54 10.98 1.90
C GLY A 39 -1.70 10.21 0.88
N GLU A 40 -1.99 10.46 -0.39
CA GLU A 40 -1.36 9.80 -1.52
C GLU A 40 0.15 10.07 -1.57
N GLN A 41 0.95 9.01 -1.74
CA GLN A 41 2.40 9.06 -1.89
C GLN A 41 2.83 8.30 -3.15
N TYR A 42 3.91 8.77 -3.79
CA TYR A 42 4.47 8.16 -4.99
C TYR A 42 5.51 7.10 -4.62
N TYR A 43 5.27 5.86 -5.06
CA TYR A 43 6.21 4.76 -4.93
C TYR A 43 6.70 4.32 -6.30
N TRP A 44 7.98 4.57 -6.59
CA TRP A 44 8.53 4.23 -7.90
C TRP A 44 8.88 2.75 -8.01
N ILE A 45 8.65 2.22 -9.20
CA ILE A 45 9.11 0.92 -9.68
C ILE A 45 10.04 1.16 -10.89
N GLY A 46 10.86 0.19 -11.24
CA GLY A 46 11.82 0.38 -12.34
C GLY A 46 13.07 1.16 -11.91
N GLY A 47 13.53 2.05 -12.79
CA GLY A 47 14.73 2.87 -12.54
C GLY A 47 14.41 4.09 -11.69
N ASN A 48 15.35 4.50 -10.82
CA ASN A 48 15.17 5.63 -9.92
C ASN A 48 14.91 6.96 -10.68
N PRO A 49 13.74 7.60 -10.48
CA PRO A 49 13.37 8.84 -11.17
C PRO A 49 13.77 10.13 -10.42
N ASN A 50 14.48 10.01 -9.28
CA ASN A 50 14.85 11.10 -8.37
C ASN A 50 13.67 11.80 -7.65
N TYR A 51 12.50 11.17 -7.61
CA TYR A 51 11.33 11.62 -6.87
C TYR A 51 10.56 10.42 -6.31
N GLY A 52 9.88 10.58 -5.17
CA GLY A 52 9.14 9.50 -4.50
C GLY A 52 10.03 8.48 -3.79
N THR A 53 9.41 7.41 -3.32
CA THR A 53 10.07 6.34 -2.54
C THR A 53 10.19 5.07 -3.39
N GLU A 54 11.30 4.33 -3.30
CA GLU A 54 11.40 3.03 -3.98
C GLU A 54 10.34 2.08 -3.43
N LEU A 55 9.58 1.39 -4.29
CA LEU A 55 8.67 0.34 -3.80
C LEU A 55 9.43 -0.94 -3.45
N ASN A 56 10.47 -1.27 -4.22
CA ASN A 56 11.24 -2.49 -4.05
C ASN A 56 12.05 -2.47 -2.74
N ASN A 57 11.92 -3.53 -1.94
CA ASN A 57 12.49 -3.65 -0.60
C ASN A 57 11.99 -2.60 0.40
N ASN A 58 10.97 -1.81 0.08
CA ASN A 58 10.38 -0.90 1.04
C ASN A 58 9.58 -1.66 2.09
N ASP A 59 9.69 -1.20 3.34
CA ASP A 59 8.88 -1.69 4.43
C ASP A 59 7.89 -0.62 4.86
N PHE A 60 6.60 -0.87 4.63
CA PHE A 60 5.53 -0.02 5.15
C PHE A 60 5.38 -0.16 6.67
N GLY A 61 6.00 -1.17 7.30
CA GLY A 61 5.86 -1.45 8.72
C GLY A 61 4.44 -1.85 9.09
N VAL A 62 4.01 -1.51 10.30
CA VAL A 62 2.63 -1.76 10.75
C VAL A 62 1.67 -0.76 10.11
N VAL A 63 0.62 -1.27 9.46
CA VAL A 63 -0.38 -0.49 8.75
C VAL A 63 -1.80 -0.75 9.28
N VAL A 64 -2.51 0.33 9.56
CA VAL A 64 -3.95 0.33 9.87
C VAL A 64 -4.80 0.50 8.61
N SER A 65 -4.26 1.19 7.60
CA SER A 65 -4.80 1.22 6.24
C SER A 65 -3.66 1.24 5.21
N LEU A 66 -3.87 0.58 4.08
CA LEU A 66 -2.93 0.60 2.96
C LEU A 66 -3.75 0.48 1.67
N VAL A 67 -3.79 1.57 0.90
CA VAL A 67 -4.70 1.70 -0.25
C VAL A 67 -3.91 2.08 -1.49
N ILE A 68 -4.07 1.35 -2.58
CA ILE A 68 -3.59 1.81 -3.90
C ILE A 68 -4.61 2.82 -4.43
N THR A 69 -4.15 4.05 -4.66
CA THR A 69 -4.97 5.18 -5.11
C THR A 69 -4.82 5.47 -6.60
N GLY A 70 -3.77 4.94 -7.24
CA GLY A 70 -3.55 5.18 -8.66
C GLY A 70 -2.19 4.72 -9.18
N CYS A 71 -1.87 5.19 -10.38
CA CYS A 71 -0.55 5.05 -11.00
C CYS A 71 -0.22 6.25 -11.90
N ASP A 72 1.06 6.47 -12.10
CA ASP A 72 1.62 7.38 -13.11
C ASP A 72 2.85 6.67 -13.72
N MET A 73 2.69 6.07 -14.89
CA MET A 73 3.69 5.22 -15.54
C MET A 73 4.11 5.86 -16.86
N LYS A 74 5.41 5.95 -17.15
CA LYS A 74 5.87 6.46 -18.46
C LYS A 74 6.72 5.45 -19.18
N TYR A 75 6.52 5.40 -20.48
CA TYR A 75 7.13 4.40 -21.32
C TYR A 75 7.26 4.91 -22.74
N TRP A 76 8.19 4.32 -23.49
CA TRP A 76 8.48 4.70 -24.86
C TRP A 76 8.49 3.48 -25.78
N SER A 77 8.27 3.72 -27.07
CA SER A 77 8.23 2.70 -28.11
C SER A 77 8.68 3.25 -29.45
N ASP A 78 9.72 2.65 -30.04
CA ASP A 78 10.24 3.09 -31.34
C ASP A 78 9.22 2.96 -32.48
N THR A 79 8.28 2.01 -32.37
CA THR A 79 7.20 1.82 -33.35
C THR A 79 6.03 2.78 -33.16
N GLN A 80 6.02 3.58 -32.08
CA GLN A 80 5.00 4.58 -31.78
C GLN A 80 3.57 4.03 -31.84
N ASP A 81 3.38 2.83 -31.30
CA ASP A 81 2.17 2.03 -31.49
C ASP A 81 1.58 1.51 -30.17
N ARG A 82 1.95 2.11 -29.05
CA ARG A 82 1.38 1.74 -27.75
C ARG A 82 -0.11 2.09 -27.76
N THR A 83 -0.93 1.18 -27.25
CA THR A 83 -2.40 1.36 -27.20
C THR A 83 -2.98 1.24 -25.81
N GLY A 84 -2.17 0.80 -24.83
CA GLY A 84 -2.61 0.67 -23.46
C GLY A 84 -1.55 0.06 -22.55
N GLY A 85 -1.96 -0.15 -21.31
CA GLY A 85 -1.16 -0.81 -20.30
C GLY A 85 -1.93 -1.02 -19.01
N ALA A 86 -1.30 -1.75 -18.10
CA ALA A 86 -1.84 -2.11 -16.80
C ALA A 86 -0.71 -2.24 -15.79
N PHE A 87 -1.00 -1.93 -14.53
CA PHE A 87 -0.22 -2.45 -13.42
C PHE A 87 -0.96 -3.62 -12.81
N TYR A 88 -0.21 -4.46 -12.13
CA TYR A 88 -0.72 -5.63 -11.47
C TYR A 88 -0.23 -5.63 -10.05
N TYR A 89 -1.03 -6.19 -9.16
CA TYR A 89 -0.57 -6.48 -7.81
C TYR A 89 -1.01 -7.88 -7.36
N LYS A 90 -0.26 -8.45 -6.42
CA LYS A 90 -0.66 -9.62 -5.65
C LYS A 90 -0.14 -9.49 -4.23
N ILE A 91 -0.71 -10.26 -3.30
CA ILE A 91 -0.22 -10.33 -1.93
C ILE A 91 0.22 -11.75 -1.65
N MET A 92 1.45 -11.89 -1.17
CA MET A 92 2.03 -13.14 -0.74
C MET A 92 2.21 -13.16 0.78
N SER A 93 2.32 -14.33 1.38
CA SER A 93 2.86 -14.49 2.73
C SER A 93 4.27 -13.92 2.84
N SER A 94 4.71 -13.60 4.06
CA SER A 94 6.04 -12.99 4.32
C SER A 94 7.22 -13.80 3.77
N ASP A 95 7.09 -15.11 3.68
CA ASP A 95 8.08 -16.04 3.13
C ASP A 95 7.95 -16.27 1.61
N ASN A 96 7.01 -15.61 0.93
CA ASN A 96 6.65 -15.82 -0.48
C ASN A 96 6.14 -17.23 -0.83
N SER A 97 5.79 -18.07 0.14
CA SER A 97 5.36 -19.46 -0.11
C SER A 97 3.88 -19.57 -0.54
N THR A 98 3.03 -18.65 -0.06
CA THR A 98 1.58 -18.72 -0.24
C THR A 98 1.08 -17.44 -0.89
N GLN A 99 0.30 -17.59 -1.97
CA GLN A 99 -0.44 -16.49 -2.57
C GLN A 99 -1.73 -16.26 -1.78
N VAL A 100 -1.82 -15.10 -1.13
CA VAL A 100 -2.95 -14.70 -0.28
C VAL A 100 -4.00 -13.94 -1.09
N VAL A 101 -3.54 -13.06 -1.98
CA VAL A 101 -4.37 -12.40 -2.99
C VAL A 101 -3.80 -12.75 -4.36
N ALA A 102 -4.65 -13.23 -5.26
CA ALA A 102 -4.24 -13.55 -6.63
C ALA A 102 -3.84 -12.30 -7.41
N PRO A 103 -3.04 -12.43 -8.49
CA PRO A 103 -2.75 -11.31 -9.38
C PRO A 103 -4.03 -10.62 -9.83
N VAL A 104 -4.11 -9.32 -9.55
CA VAL A 104 -5.18 -8.43 -10.02
C VAL A 104 -4.58 -7.50 -11.05
N GLU A 105 -5.22 -7.40 -12.22
CA GLU A 105 -4.87 -6.48 -13.30
C GLU A 105 -5.67 -5.19 -13.17
N ILE A 106 -4.99 -4.05 -13.21
CA ILE A 106 -5.58 -2.72 -13.16
C ILE A 106 -5.18 -1.94 -14.41
N ILE A 107 -6.13 -1.77 -15.31
CA ILE A 107 -5.96 -1.04 -16.58
C ILE A 107 -5.92 0.47 -16.29
N TRP A 108 -4.98 1.20 -16.89
CA TRP A 108 -4.89 2.66 -16.79
C TRP A 108 -5.40 3.38 -18.03
N SER A 109 -5.61 4.69 -17.91
CA SER A 109 -5.81 5.56 -19.06
C SER A 109 -4.47 5.81 -19.75
N HIS A 110 -4.46 5.70 -21.08
CA HIS A 110 -3.25 5.82 -21.89
C HIS A 110 -3.27 7.08 -22.76
N ALA A 111 -2.16 7.80 -22.83
CA ALA A 111 -1.98 8.94 -23.72
C ALA A 111 -0.55 9.02 -24.28
N SER A 112 -0.40 9.53 -25.51
CA SER A 112 0.90 9.97 -26.02
C SER A 112 1.25 11.34 -25.41
N ILE A 113 2.50 11.50 -25.00
CA ILE A 113 3.01 12.75 -24.40
C ILE A 113 4.06 13.45 -25.29
N GLY A 114 4.18 13.02 -26.54
CA GLY A 114 5.07 13.59 -27.56
C GLY A 114 6.20 12.64 -27.95
N GLY A 115 6.70 12.77 -29.18
CA GLY A 115 7.75 11.89 -29.70
C GLY A 115 7.32 10.41 -29.67
N ASN A 116 8.19 9.55 -29.15
CA ASN A 116 7.93 8.13 -28.93
C ASN A 116 7.47 7.79 -27.50
N ASP A 117 7.08 8.80 -26.72
CA ASP A 117 6.76 8.68 -25.31
C ASP A 117 5.24 8.66 -25.03
N TYR A 118 4.89 7.91 -23.99
CA TYR A 118 3.53 7.68 -23.53
C TYR A 118 3.45 7.74 -22.01
N GLN A 119 2.24 7.98 -21.54
CA GLN A 119 1.92 7.98 -20.12
C GLN A 119 0.64 7.17 -19.85
N GLY A 120 0.74 6.30 -18.86
CA GLY A 120 -0.37 5.59 -18.24
C GLY A 120 -0.73 6.27 -16.93
N THR A 121 -1.97 6.76 -16.78
CA THR A 121 -2.43 7.37 -15.53
C THR A 121 -3.70 6.73 -15.02
N LEU A 122 -3.79 6.60 -13.70
CA LEU A 122 -4.99 6.22 -12.99
C LEU A 122 -5.00 6.98 -11.66
N SER A 123 -6.16 7.47 -11.25
CA SER A 123 -6.33 8.20 -9.98
C SER A 123 -7.63 7.80 -9.30
N ALA A 124 -7.82 8.27 -8.06
CA ALA A 124 -9.03 8.11 -7.27
C ALA A 124 -9.47 6.64 -7.08
N GLN A 125 -8.53 5.70 -7.07
CA GLN A 125 -8.79 4.32 -6.70
C GLN A 125 -8.91 4.17 -5.19
N THR A 126 -9.65 3.15 -4.76
CA THR A 126 -9.83 2.80 -3.35
C THR A 126 -9.54 1.32 -3.11
N ILE A 127 -8.45 0.82 -3.71
CA ILE A 127 -8.08 -0.60 -3.61
C ILE A 127 -7.47 -0.85 -2.24
N ASP A 128 -8.30 -1.36 -1.31
CA ASP A 128 -7.87 -1.75 0.03
C ASP A 128 -7.03 -3.03 0.00
N LEU A 129 -5.73 -2.89 0.26
CA LEU A 129 -4.79 -4.01 0.29
C LEU A 129 -4.93 -4.88 1.55
N LEU A 130 -5.65 -4.42 2.58
CA LEU A 130 -5.83 -5.16 3.83
C LEU A 130 -7.11 -5.99 3.84
N ALA A 131 -7.97 -5.84 2.81
CA ALA A 131 -9.24 -6.54 2.70
C ALA A 131 -9.05 -8.06 2.73
N GLY A 132 -9.69 -8.72 3.71
CA GLY A 132 -9.63 -10.18 3.88
C GLY A 132 -8.31 -10.71 4.44
N LEU A 133 -7.35 -9.86 4.79
CA LEU A 133 -6.10 -10.30 5.41
C LEU A 133 -6.25 -10.53 6.91
N THR A 134 -5.53 -11.53 7.43
CA THR A 134 -5.43 -11.77 8.86
C THR A 134 -4.71 -10.61 9.53
N LYS A 135 -5.19 -10.19 10.70
CA LYS A 135 -4.58 -9.14 11.51
C LYS A 135 -3.26 -9.60 12.14
N ASN A 136 -2.43 -8.65 12.57
CA ASN A 136 -1.12 -8.90 13.19
C ASN A 136 -0.24 -9.88 12.38
N THR A 137 -0.28 -9.79 11.05
CA THR A 137 0.40 -10.72 10.14
C THR A 137 1.18 -9.94 9.10
N THR A 138 2.42 -10.36 8.86
CA THR A 138 3.30 -9.76 7.84
C THR A 138 3.05 -10.39 6.47
N TYR A 139 2.94 -9.53 5.46
CA TYR A 139 2.72 -9.89 4.07
C TYR A 139 3.71 -9.17 3.14
N LYS A 140 3.72 -9.60 1.89
CA LYS A 140 4.48 -8.99 0.81
C LYS A 140 3.54 -8.52 -0.29
N LEU A 141 3.56 -7.23 -0.58
CA LEU A 141 2.93 -6.64 -1.76
C LEU A 141 3.90 -6.78 -2.94
N HIS A 142 3.46 -7.46 -3.99
CA HIS A 142 4.18 -7.54 -5.26
C HIS A 142 3.48 -6.66 -6.28
N VAL A 143 4.23 -5.82 -6.99
CA VAL A 143 3.72 -4.97 -8.06
C VAL A 143 4.59 -5.13 -9.31
N TRP A 144 3.96 -5.14 -10.48
CA TRP A 144 4.61 -5.08 -11.78
C TRP A 144 3.70 -4.39 -12.78
N ALA A 145 4.22 -4.05 -13.95
CA ALA A 145 3.43 -3.38 -14.97
C ALA A 145 3.70 -3.93 -16.37
N LYS A 146 2.78 -3.65 -17.27
CA LYS A 146 2.84 -4.02 -18.67
C LYS A 146 2.26 -2.92 -19.53
N ASN A 147 2.87 -2.65 -20.68
CA ASN A 147 2.24 -1.90 -21.77
C ASN A 147 2.21 -2.78 -23.01
N TRP A 148 1.28 -2.50 -23.92
CA TRP A 148 1.10 -3.29 -25.14
C TRP A 148 0.93 -2.43 -26.38
N GLY A 149 1.28 -3.03 -27.52
CA GLY A 149 1.17 -2.49 -28.87
C GLY A 149 1.41 -3.59 -29.90
N THR A 150 1.17 -3.30 -31.18
CA THR A 150 1.14 -4.28 -32.27
C THR A 150 2.51 -4.68 -32.86
N GLY A 151 3.47 -3.75 -32.93
CA GLY A 151 4.75 -3.90 -33.60
C GLY A 151 5.84 -4.52 -32.71
N GLN A 152 5.82 -4.23 -31.41
CA GLN A 152 6.83 -4.73 -30.45
C GLN A 152 6.23 -5.63 -29.36
N GLY A 153 4.92 -5.89 -29.41
CA GLY A 153 4.21 -6.72 -28.43
C GLY A 153 4.16 -6.11 -27.03
N ASP A 154 4.04 -7.00 -26.04
CA ASP A 154 3.99 -6.64 -24.63
C ASP A 154 5.39 -6.28 -24.10
N SER A 155 5.48 -5.14 -23.43
CA SER A 155 6.66 -4.73 -22.67
C SER A 155 6.35 -4.84 -21.19
N TRP A 156 7.24 -5.48 -20.41
CA TRP A 156 7.02 -5.77 -19.00
C TRP A 156 8.00 -5.00 -18.11
N LEU A 157 7.47 -4.33 -17.11
CA LEU A 157 8.21 -3.76 -15.98
C LEU A 157 8.03 -4.68 -14.78
N SER A 158 8.86 -5.73 -14.71
CA SER A 158 8.69 -6.84 -13.78
C SER A 158 9.96 -7.20 -13.00
N ASN A 159 10.96 -6.32 -12.95
CA ASN A 159 12.23 -6.59 -12.27
C ASN A 159 12.85 -7.95 -12.66
N GLY A 160 12.94 -8.22 -13.97
CA GLY A 160 13.41 -9.51 -14.48
C GLY A 160 12.50 -10.71 -14.14
N GLY A 161 11.21 -10.46 -13.87
CA GLY A 161 10.23 -11.46 -13.46
C GLY A 161 10.10 -11.65 -11.93
N ALA A 162 10.94 -10.99 -11.13
CA ALA A 162 10.87 -11.04 -9.67
C ALA A 162 9.79 -10.11 -9.08
N ASN A 163 9.27 -9.18 -9.88
CA ASN A 163 8.41 -8.07 -9.50
C ASN A 163 9.09 -7.10 -8.51
N TYR A 164 8.41 -5.99 -8.21
CA TYR A 164 8.80 -5.03 -7.19
C TYR A 164 8.07 -5.36 -5.92
N VAL A 165 8.81 -5.62 -4.84
CA VAL A 165 8.24 -6.23 -3.62
C VAL A 165 8.44 -5.32 -2.43
N ALA A 166 7.34 -4.99 -1.75
CA ALA A 166 7.33 -4.29 -0.47
C ALA A 166 6.77 -5.18 0.64
N THR A 167 7.14 -4.91 1.89
CA THR A 167 6.60 -5.61 3.07
C THR A 167 5.66 -4.70 3.86
N PHE A 168 4.69 -5.31 4.54
CA PHE A 168 3.84 -4.62 5.51
C PHE A 168 3.32 -5.63 6.54
N THR A 169 2.96 -5.14 7.72
CA THR A 169 2.31 -5.92 8.77
C THR A 169 0.93 -5.33 9.02
N THR A 170 -0.11 -6.15 8.91
CA THR A 170 -1.47 -5.74 9.30
C THR A 170 -1.48 -5.44 10.80
N ASP A 171 -2.08 -4.34 11.20
CA ASP A 171 -2.17 -4.01 12.61
C ASP A 171 -3.05 -4.99 13.41
N ASN A 172 -2.84 -5.03 14.73
CA ASN A 172 -3.60 -5.85 15.68
C ASN A 172 -4.86 -5.12 16.21
N THR A 173 -5.11 -3.86 15.83
CA THR A 173 -6.33 -3.18 16.25
C THR A 173 -7.56 -3.80 15.59
N THR A 174 -8.44 -4.32 16.43
CA THR A 174 -9.81 -4.64 16.05
C THR A 174 -10.56 -3.32 15.86
N GLY A 175 -10.47 -2.70 14.68
CA GLY A 175 -11.40 -1.66 14.23
C GLY A 175 -11.51 -0.42 15.12
N VAL A 176 -10.42 0.06 15.71
CA VAL A 176 -10.40 1.41 16.31
C VAL A 176 -9.65 2.33 15.35
N ASN A 177 -10.40 2.96 14.45
CA ASN A 177 -9.90 4.08 13.67
C ASN A 177 -9.57 5.21 14.65
N GLN A 178 -8.34 5.28 15.13
CA GLN A 178 -7.83 6.48 15.78
C GLN A 178 -7.61 7.56 14.71
N THR A 179 -8.70 8.16 14.25
CA THR A 179 -8.60 9.55 13.79
C THR A 179 -8.36 10.40 15.02
N SER A 180 -7.16 10.94 15.13
CA SER A 180 -6.82 12.02 16.05
C SER A 180 -7.71 13.23 15.76
N ASN A 181 -8.94 13.19 16.27
CA ASN A 181 -9.79 14.34 16.48
C ASN A 181 -9.89 14.49 18.00
N ALA A 182 -9.46 15.64 18.52
CA ALA A 182 -9.30 15.90 19.94
C ALA A 182 -10.48 15.36 20.76
N ILE A 183 -10.22 14.32 21.55
CA ILE A 183 -11.19 13.77 22.51
C ILE A 183 -11.63 14.91 23.42
N LYS A 184 -12.92 15.22 23.43
CA LYS A 184 -13.49 16.24 24.32
C LYS A 184 -14.28 15.56 25.42
N VAL A 185 -13.76 15.62 26.64
CA VAL A 185 -14.44 15.13 27.83
C VAL A 185 -14.95 16.33 28.64
N TYR A 186 -16.22 16.34 28.99
CA TYR A 186 -16.85 17.42 29.74
C TYR A 186 -18.01 16.91 30.59
N SER A 187 -18.41 17.69 31.60
CA SER A 187 -19.58 17.41 32.41
C SER A 187 -20.62 18.50 32.25
N GLU A 188 -21.90 18.11 32.22
CA GLU A 188 -23.04 19.03 32.20
C GLU A 188 -24.17 18.42 33.03
N LYS A 189 -24.63 19.13 34.08
CA LYS A 189 -25.82 18.79 34.89
C LYS A 189 -25.92 17.29 35.23
N ASN A 190 -25.07 16.80 36.14
CA ASN A 190 -25.00 15.37 36.52
C ASN A 190 -24.70 14.39 35.37
N THR A 191 -24.32 14.86 34.19
CA THR A 191 -24.00 14.02 33.04
C THR A 191 -22.53 14.12 32.72
N LEU A 192 -21.88 12.97 32.55
CA LEU A 192 -20.53 12.87 32.03
C LEU A 192 -20.63 12.61 30.52
N ASN A 193 -19.96 13.44 29.73
CA ASN A 193 -19.98 13.37 28.28
C ASN A 193 -18.57 13.22 27.71
N ALA A 194 -18.46 12.46 26.63
CA ALA A 194 -17.28 12.44 25.78
C ALA A 194 -17.68 12.48 24.31
N ARG A 195 -16.98 13.30 23.54
CA ARG A 195 -17.08 13.34 22.07
C ARG A 195 -15.75 12.93 21.46
N PHE A 196 -15.82 12.07 20.47
CA PHE A 196 -14.71 11.53 19.71
C PHE A 196 -15.17 11.29 18.27
N SER A 197 -14.29 10.80 17.40
CA SER A 197 -14.67 10.44 16.03
C SER A 197 -14.58 8.94 15.84
N GLY A 198 -15.64 8.36 15.29
CA GLY A 198 -15.72 6.93 15.05
C GLY A 198 -16.04 6.13 16.31
N GLN A 199 -15.72 4.84 16.25
CA GLN A 199 -16.00 3.91 17.33
C GLN A 199 -14.95 4.00 18.44
N ALA A 200 -15.40 4.06 19.70
CA ALA A 200 -14.51 3.97 20.85
C ALA A 200 -15.03 2.99 21.89
N HIS A 201 -14.10 2.29 22.53
CA HIS A 201 -14.33 1.52 23.74
C HIS A 201 -14.22 2.46 24.96
N ILE A 202 -15.31 2.56 25.71
CA ILE A 202 -15.46 3.44 26.85
C ILE A 202 -15.51 2.61 28.13
N GLU A 203 -14.71 3.01 29.11
CA GLU A 203 -14.76 2.44 30.46
C GLU A 203 -14.93 3.57 31.48
N LEU A 204 -15.98 3.50 32.29
CA LEU A 204 -16.26 4.48 33.33
C LEU A 204 -16.00 3.85 34.70
N TYR A 205 -15.18 4.50 35.51
CA TYR A 205 -14.88 4.07 36.88
C TYR A 205 -15.25 5.17 37.88
N SER A 206 -15.71 4.73 39.05
CA SER A 206 -15.78 5.58 40.24
C SER A 206 -14.38 5.94 40.76
N ILE A 207 -14.30 6.92 41.65
CA ILE A 207 -13.03 7.33 42.27
C ILE A 207 -12.35 6.22 43.08
N THR A 208 -13.10 5.21 43.55
CA THR A 208 -12.54 4.05 44.27
C THR A 208 -12.03 2.96 43.33
N GLY A 209 -12.13 3.17 42.01
CA GLY A 209 -11.69 2.21 40.99
C GLY A 209 -12.73 1.15 40.63
N GLN A 210 -13.95 1.20 41.20
CA GLN A 210 -15.03 0.32 40.76
C GLN A 210 -15.47 0.71 39.34
N GLN A 211 -15.47 -0.26 38.42
CA GLN A 211 -16.02 -0.09 37.08
C GLN A 211 -17.54 0.02 37.14
N LEU A 212 -18.07 1.13 36.64
CA LEU A 212 -19.49 1.44 36.59
C LEU A 212 -20.09 1.10 35.22
N LYS A 213 -19.31 1.27 34.14
CA LYS A 213 -19.76 0.99 32.77
C LYS A 213 -18.60 0.58 31.88
N SER A 214 -18.86 -0.32 30.93
CA SER A 214 -17.95 -0.64 29.82
C SER A 214 -18.79 -0.88 28.57
N VAL A 215 -18.53 -0.11 27.51
CA VAL A 215 -19.37 -0.11 26.31
C VAL A 215 -18.57 0.35 25.10
N VAL A 216 -18.94 -0.15 23.92
CA VAL A 216 -18.45 0.36 22.64
C VAL A 216 -19.54 1.24 22.04
N VAL A 217 -19.23 2.50 21.74
CA VAL A 217 -20.18 3.46 21.15
C VAL A 217 -19.50 4.24 20.03
N ASN A 218 -20.30 4.87 19.16
CA ASN A 218 -19.81 5.67 18.04
C ASN A 218 -20.01 7.17 18.34
N ASP A 219 -18.99 7.96 18.06
CA ASP A 219 -18.92 9.44 18.08
C ASP A 219 -19.16 10.13 19.44
N GLU A 220 -20.05 9.60 20.28
CA GLU A 220 -20.34 10.18 21.59
C GLU A 220 -20.67 9.15 22.67
N PHE A 221 -20.32 9.50 23.90
CA PHE A 221 -20.73 8.82 25.13
C PHE A 221 -21.37 9.83 26.07
N SER A 222 -22.48 9.45 26.69
CA SER A 222 -23.18 10.24 27.69
C SER A 222 -23.73 9.33 28.79
N GLU A 223 -23.44 9.67 30.05
CA GLU A 223 -23.91 8.90 31.21
C GLU A 223 -24.31 9.82 32.36
N ILE A 224 -25.53 9.59 32.89
CA ILE A 224 -25.98 10.26 34.12
C ILE A 224 -25.29 9.61 35.31
N VAL A 225 -24.60 10.42 36.10
CA VAL A 225 -23.88 10.00 37.30
C VAL A 225 -24.19 10.96 38.45
N ARG A 226 -23.86 10.55 39.67
CA ARG A 226 -23.98 11.44 40.83
C ARG A 226 -22.85 12.49 40.80
N PRO A 227 -23.02 13.65 41.46
CA PRO A 227 -21.90 14.59 41.64
C PRO A 227 -20.70 13.89 42.28
N GLY A 228 -19.52 14.09 41.71
CA GLY A 228 -18.33 13.37 42.13
C GLY A 228 -17.21 13.40 41.10
N VAL A 229 -16.12 12.72 41.44
CA VAL A 229 -14.96 12.54 40.55
C VAL A 229 -15.00 11.14 39.96
N TYR A 230 -14.79 11.06 38.66
CA TYR A 230 -14.79 9.83 37.88
C TYR A 230 -13.52 9.71 37.05
N LEU A 231 -13.17 8.47 36.70
CA LEU A 231 -12.16 8.17 35.69
C LEU A 231 -12.88 7.62 34.46
N LEU A 232 -12.74 8.31 33.34
CA LEU A 232 -13.25 7.86 32.05
C LEU A 232 -12.06 7.40 31.19
N ARG A 233 -12.06 6.15 30.75
CA ARG A 233 -11.09 5.67 29.78
C ARG A 233 -11.73 5.58 28.40
N ILE A 234 -11.07 6.13 27.39
CA ILE A 234 -11.51 6.13 25.99
C ILE A 234 -10.38 5.49 25.20
N ASN A 235 -10.61 4.29 24.67
CA ASN A 235 -9.60 3.49 23.98
C ASN A 235 -8.30 3.32 24.79
N GLY A 236 -8.42 3.20 26.11
CA GLY A 236 -7.30 3.05 27.05
C GLY A 236 -6.69 4.36 27.58
N GLU A 237 -6.96 5.51 26.95
CA GLU A 237 -6.55 6.84 27.43
C GLU A 237 -7.46 7.30 28.58
N SER A 238 -6.86 7.69 29.71
CA SER A 238 -7.57 7.98 30.95
C SER A 238 -7.79 9.49 31.16
N HIS A 239 -9.03 9.88 31.44
CA HIS A 239 -9.43 11.25 31.75
C HIS A 239 -10.09 11.33 33.13
N LYS A 240 -9.63 12.26 33.97
CA LYS A 240 -10.27 12.56 35.25
C LYS A 240 -11.35 13.60 35.03
N VAL A 241 -12.59 13.30 35.44
CA VAL A 241 -13.75 14.17 35.23
C VAL A 241 -14.39 14.52 36.56
N LEU A 242 -14.60 15.81 36.82
CA LEU A 242 -15.42 16.29 37.91
C LEU A 242 -16.85 16.56 37.39
N VAL A 243 -17.83 15.86 37.93
CA VAL A 243 -19.25 16.10 37.67
C VAL A 243 -19.83 16.90 38.84
N LYS A 244 -20.44 18.03 38.52
CA LYS A 244 -21.08 18.95 39.47
C LYS A 244 -22.58 18.78 39.46
#